data_AF-A0A3D5MT53-F1
#
_entry.id   AF-A0A3D5MT53-F1
#
_cell.length_a   1.000
_cell.length_b   1.000
_cell.length_c   1.000
_cell.angle_alpha   90.00
_cell.angle_beta   90.00
_cell.angle_gamma   90.00
#
_symmetry.space_group_name_H-M   'P 1'
#
loop_
_entity.id
_entity.type
_entity.pdbx_description
1 polymer ?
#
loop_
_entity_poly.entity_id
_entity_poly.type
_entity_poly.pdbx_seq_one_letter_code
_entity_poly.pdbx_strand_id
1 'polypeptide(L)'
;VLLAFFDPFYIGGLTLGCFIANILGPNGLPDIIFGTLATFISVYAIYLTGKYIKNNTLALFVASLWPTILNGIIVGWELSYIAELPLLLTMAQVAIGEFVVVTIIGVPVIKLIKNKYSGIILEQGI
;
A
#
# COMPACT_ATOMS: atom_id res chain seq x y z
N VAL A 1 0.75 -4.55 1.52
CA VAL A 1 0.13 -3.37 2.19
C VAL A 1 -1.25 -3.63 2.78
N LEU A 2 -2.17 -4.33 2.10
CA LEU A 2 -3.55 -4.54 2.60
C LEU A 2 -3.67 -5.31 3.93
N LEU A 3 -2.62 -5.98 4.40
CA LEU A 3 -2.64 -6.65 5.72
C LEU A 3 -2.83 -5.67 6.88
N ALA A 4 -2.38 -4.42 6.74
CA ALA A 4 -2.63 -3.35 7.72
C ALA A 4 -4.12 -3.00 7.88
N PHE A 5 -4.98 -3.48 6.98
CA PHE A 5 -6.43 -3.36 7.11
C PHE A 5 -6.99 -4.22 8.26
N PHE A 6 -6.32 -5.33 8.58
CA PHE A 6 -6.77 -6.27 9.62
C PHE A 6 -6.18 -5.96 10.99
N ASP A 7 -4.88 -5.65 11.04
CA ASP A 7 -4.20 -5.39 12.32
C ASP A 7 -3.18 -4.24 12.15
N PRO A 8 -3.22 -3.20 13.00
CA PRO A 8 -2.24 -2.12 12.99
C PRO A 8 -0.80 -2.60 13.24
N PHE A 9 -0.58 -3.77 13.84
CA PHE A 9 0.76 -4.36 14.00
C PHE A 9 1.49 -4.52 12.65
N TYR A 10 0.75 -4.81 11.57
CA TYR A 10 1.34 -4.93 10.23
C TYR A 10 1.86 -3.60 9.68
N ILE A 11 1.48 -2.44 10.21
CA ILE A 11 2.02 -1.14 9.78
C ILE A 11 3.54 -1.13 9.95
N GLY A 12 4.03 -1.49 11.14
CA GLY A 12 5.46 -1.51 11.43
C GLY A 12 6.20 -2.53 10.55
N GLY A 13 5.66 -3.75 10.43
CA GLY A 13 6.27 -4.80 9.63
C GLY A 13 6.34 -4.47 8.13
N LEU A 14 5.27 -3.89 7.56
CA LEU A 14 5.22 -3.50 6.15
C LEU A 14 6.16 -2.32 5.85
N THR A 15 6.21 -1.32 6.74
CA THR A 15 7.11 -0.18 6.59
C THR A 15 8.57 -0.60 6.72
N LEU A 16 8.90 -1.45 7.70
CA LEU A 16 10.26 -1.96 7.85
C LEU A 16 10.69 -2.84 6.67
N GLY A 17 9.77 -3.67 6.15
CA GLY A 17 10.02 -4.45 4.95
C GLY A 17 10.33 -3.58 3.73
N CYS A 18 9.57 -2.48 3.54
CA CYS A 18 9.84 -1.50 2.48
C CYS A 18 11.20 -0.81 2.67
N PHE A 19 11.51 -0.39 3.89
CA PHE A 19 12.81 0.22 4.21
C PHE A 19 13.98 -0.70 3.85
N ILE A 20 13.92 -1.97 4.24
CA ILE A 20 14.95 -2.97 3.92
C ILE A 20 15.03 -3.21 2.42
N ALA A 21 13.88 -3.34 1.73
CA ALA A 21 13.84 -3.53 0.29
C ALA A 21 14.48 -2.35 -0.46
N ASN A 22 14.25 -1.12 0.00
CA ASN A 22 14.80 0.08 -0.62
C ASN A 22 16.29 0.27 -0.30
N ILE A 23 16.79 -0.19 0.85
CA ILE A 23 18.25 -0.24 1.13
C ILE A 23 18.97 -1.15 0.14
N LEU A 24 18.36 -2.29 -0.18
CA LEU A 24 18.91 -3.25 -1.14
C LEU A 24 18.62 -2.86 -2.60
N GLY A 25 17.79 -1.84 -2.80
CA GLY A 25 17.35 -1.37 -4.11
C GLY A 25 18.37 -0.48 -4.82
N PRO A 26 18.25 -0.34 -6.15
CA PRO A 26 19.20 0.45 -6.95
C PRO A 26 19.02 1.97 -6.85
N ASN A 27 17.86 2.43 -6.35
CA ASN A 27 17.47 3.85 -6.37
C ASN A 27 18.16 4.71 -5.28
N GLY A 28 18.90 4.07 -4.36
CA GLY A 28 19.72 4.75 -3.37
C GLY A 28 18.92 5.43 -2.24
N LEU A 29 19.52 6.47 -1.66
CA LEU A 29 19.00 7.15 -0.46
C LEU A 29 17.61 7.79 -0.63
N PRO A 30 17.25 8.39 -1.78
CA PRO A 30 15.92 8.97 -1.97
C PRO A 30 14.79 7.95 -1.74
N ASP A 31 14.87 6.77 -2.33
CA ASP A 31 13.82 5.74 -2.26
C ASP A 31 13.70 5.18 -0.84
N ILE A 32 14.83 5.05 -0.12
CA ILE A 32 14.85 4.65 1.28
C ILE A 32 14.02 5.62 2.13
N ILE A 33 14.08 6.92 1.86
CA ILE A 33 13.36 7.93 2.63
C ILE A 33 11.93 8.07 2.11
N PHE A 34 11.78 8.46 0.84
CA PHE A 34 10.49 8.81 0.24
C PHE A 34 9.61 7.58 0.00
N GLY A 35 10.17 6.47 -0.48
CA GLY A 35 9.44 5.21 -0.64
C GLY A 35 8.95 4.62 0.68
N THR A 36 9.80 4.62 1.71
CA THR A 36 9.41 4.15 3.06
C THR A 36 8.34 5.06 3.67
N LEU A 37 8.48 6.38 3.55
CA LEU A 37 7.48 7.34 4.04
C LEU A 37 6.15 7.21 3.30
N ALA A 38 6.18 7.11 1.97
CA ALA A 38 4.98 6.92 1.15
C ALA A 38 4.25 5.63 1.53
N THR A 39 5.01 4.54 1.74
CA THR A 39 4.45 3.27 2.20
C THR A 39 3.86 3.39 3.60
N PHE A 40 4.56 4.01 4.55
CA PHE A 40 4.07 4.22 5.92
C PHE A 40 2.75 4.98 5.95
N ILE A 41 2.67 6.11 5.22
CA ILE A 41 1.43 6.91 5.13
C ILE A 41 0.32 6.08 4.48
N SER A 42 0.64 5.29 3.45
CA SER A 42 -0.33 4.42 2.76
C SER A 42 -0.90 3.33 3.67
N VAL A 43 -0.05 2.61 4.40
CA VAL A 43 -0.50 1.54 5.31
C VAL A 43 -1.26 2.12 6.52
N TYR A 44 -0.88 3.30 6.99
CA TYR A 44 -1.62 4.00 8.03
C TYR A 44 -3.01 4.43 7.53
N ALA A 45 -3.12 4.98 6.32
CA ALA A 45 -4.39 5.34 5.71
C ALA A 45 -5.29 4.12 5.45
N ILE A 46 -4.70 2.98 5.06
CA ILE A 46 -5.39 1.68 4.98
C ILE A 46 -6.02 1.31 6.33
N TYR A 47 -5.24 1.36 7.41
CA TYR A 47 -5.73 1.06 8.75
C TYR A 47 -6.89 1.99 9.16
N LEU A 48 -6.74 3.30 8.95
CA LEU A 48 -7.81 4.26 9.26
C LEU A 48 -9.07 3.97 8.44
N THR A 49 -8.93 3.59 7.18
CA THR A 49 -10.07 3.25 6.31
C THR A 49 -10.83 2.03 6.85
N GLY A 50 -10.12 0.99 7.30
CA GLY A 50 -10.74 -0.16 7.95
C GLY A 50 -11.45 0.20 9.26
N LYS A 51 -10.92 1.18 10.00
CA LYS A 51 -11.49 1.65 11.27
C LYS A 51 -12.75 2.49 11.10
N TYR A 52 -12.80 3.38 10.09
CA TYR A 52 -13.89 4.35 9.96
C TYR A 52 -15.01 3.92 8.99
N ILE A 53 -14.73 3.06 8.01
CA ILE A 53 -15.74 2.63 7.04
C ILE A 53 -16.37 1.30 7.47
N LYS A 54 -17.65 1.34 7.86
CA LYS A 54 -18.40 0.16 8.34
C LYS A 54 -18.66 -0.90 7.27
N ASN A 55 -18.77 -0.50 6.00
CA ASN A 55 -18.97 -1.44 4.91
C ASN A 55 -17.63 -2.07 4.52
N ASN A 56 -17.41 -3.32 4.96
CA ASN A 56 -16.12 -4.00 4.81
C ASN A 56 -15.66 -4.14 3.33
N THR A 57 -16.58 -4.36 2.39
CA THR A 57 -16.24 -4.46 0.96
C THR A 57 -15.83 -3.12 0.37
N LEU A 58 -16.55 -2.05 0.71
CA LEU A 58 -16.23 -0.70 0.27
C LEU A 58 -14.95 -0.19 0.94
N ALA A 59 -14.79 -0.46 2.23
CA ALA A 59 -13.60 -0.14 3.02
C ALA A 59 -12.34 -0.77 2.41
N LEU A 60 -12.40 -2.06 2.05
CA LEU A 60 -11.27 -2.76 1.46
C LEU A 60 -10.88 -2.20 0.08
N PHE A 61 -11.87 -1.82 -0.73
CA PHE A 61 -11.61 -1.18 -2.03
C PHE A 61 -11.03 0.23 -1.87
N VAL A 62 -11.58 1.06 -0.98
CA VAL A 62 -11.03 2.39 -0.70
C VAL A 62 -9.61 2.27 -0.12
N ALA A 63 -9.39 1.29 0.76
CA ALA A 63 -8.09 1.03 1.36
C ALA A 63 -7.03 0.70 0.28
N SER A 64 -7.39 -0.09 -0.74
CA SER A 64 -6.45 -0.46 -1.81
C SER A 64 -6.02 0.70 -2.71
N LEU A 65 -6.75 1.83 -2.69
CA LEU A 65 -6.42 3.00 -3.48
C LEU A 65 -5.36 3.90 -2.83
N TRP A 66 -5.18 3.85 -1.50
CA TRP A 66 -4.18 4.70 -0.83
C TRP A 66 -2.76 4.50 -1.34
N PRO A 67 -2.25 3.25 -1.48
CA PRO A 67 -0.92 3.02 -2.07
C PRO A 67 -0.82 3.53 -3.51
N THR A 68 -1.86 3.34 -4.32
CA THR A 68 -1.91 3.83 -5.71
C THR A 68 -1.73 5.34 -5.79
N ILE A 69 -2.44 6.08 -4.93
CA ILE A 69 -2.38 7.55 -4.93
C ILE A 69 -1.06 8.03 -4.36
N LEU A 70 -0.68 7.53 -3.18
CA LEU A 70 0.48 8.06 -2.45
C LEU A 70 1.81 7.63 -3.07
N ASN A 71 1.98 6.36 -3.45
CA ASN A 71 3.20 5.92 -4.14
C ASN A 71 3.24 6.48 -5.57
N GLY A 72 2.10 6.53 -6.27
CA GLY A 72 2.01 7.14 -7.59
C GLY A 72 2.47 8.61 -7.59
N ILE A 73 2.13 9.37 -6.55
CA ILE A 73 2.56 10.76 -6.42
C ILE A 73 4.00 10.87 -5.92
N ILE A 74 4.31 10.27 -4.76
CA ILE A 74 5.59 10.49 -4.07
C ILE A 74 6.73 9.77 -4.79
N VAL A 75 6.59 8.46 -5.00
CA VAL A 75 7.62 7.64 -5.67
C VAL A 75 7.67 7.95 -7.16
N GLY A 76 6.52 8.23 -7.79
CA GLY A 76 6.48 8.67 -9.18
C GLY A 76 7.21 9.99 -9.43
N TRP A 77 7.06 10.96 -8.51
CA TRP A 77 7.80 12.22 -8.56
C TRP A 77 9.31 12.02 -8.33
N GLU A 78 9.67 11.23 -7.32
CA GLU A 78 11.06 10.89 -7.02
C GLU A 78 11.75 10.23 -8.23
N LEU A 79 11.13 9.21 -8.82
CA LEU A 79 11.66 8.50 -9.98
C LEU A 79 11.79 9.40 -11.21
N SER A 80 10.83 10.31 -11.42
CA SER A 80 10.92 11.29 -12.50
C SER A 80 12.14 12.20 -12.32
N TYR A 81 12.42 12.62 -11.08
CA TYR A 81 13.57 13.46 -10.77
C TYR A 81 14.91 12.72 -10.97
N ILE A 82 15.00 11.46 -10.53
CA ILE A 82 16.24 10.67 -10.61
C ILE A 82 16.54 10.22 -12.05
N ALA A 83 15.51 9.80 -12.79
CA ALA A 83 15.66 9.26 -14.14
C ALA A 83 15.49 10.30 -15.26
N GLU A 84 15.27 11.57 -14.90
CA GLU A 84 15.00 12.69 -15.83
C GLU A 84 13.85 12.39 -16.81
N LEU A 85 12.81 11.69 -16.32
CA LEU A 85 11.66 11.26 -17.12
C LEU A 85 10.49 12.24 -17.01
N PRO A 86 9.55 12.26 -17.97
CA PRO A 86 8.36 13.11 -17.92
C PRO A 86 7.51 12.81 -16.68
N LEU A 87 7.38 13.79 -15.78
CA LEU A 87 6.75 13.65 -14.47
C LEU A 87 5.39 12.93 -14.50
N LEU A 88 4.46 13.46 -15.30
CA LEU A 88 3.09 12.92 -15.33
C LEU A 88 3.05 11.48 -15.85
N LEU A 89 3.95 11.13 -16.78
CA LEU A 89 4.03 9.78 -17.33
C LEU A 89 4.58 8.81 -16.28
N THR A 90 5.65 9.18 -15.57
CA THR A 90 6.24 8.36 -14.51
C THR A 90 5.26 8.16 -13.35
N MET A 91 4.59 9.22 -12.88
CA MET A 91 3.56 9.12 -11.85
C MET A 91 2.42 8.21 -12.28
N ALA A 92 1.94 8.33 -13.53
CA ALA A 92 0.90 7.46 -14.06
C ALA A 92 1.34 6.00 -14.14
N GLN A 93 2.58 5.73 -14.56
CA GLN A 93 3.12 4.37 -14.63
C GLN A 93 3.19 3.70 -13.25
N VAL A 94 3.71 4.41 -12.24
CA VAL A 94 3.76 3.91 -10.85
C VAL A 94 2.35 3.69 -10.31
N ALA A 95 1.45 4.66 -10.49
CA ALA A 95 0.06 4.55 -10.05
C ALA A 95 -0.65 3.35 -10.70
N ILE A 96 -0.49 3.15 -12.01
CA ILE A 96 -1.10 2.01 -12.71
C ILE A 96 -0.55 0.69 -12.19
N GLY A 97 0.77 0.58 -11.99
CA GLY A 97 1.40 -0.62 -11.44
C GLY A 97 0.84 -0.97 -10.05
N GLU A 98 0.82 0.02 -9.16
CA GLU A 98 0.26 -0.13 -7.81
C GLU A 98 -1.24 -0.47 -7.84
N PHE A 99 -2.01 0.16 -8.72
CA PHE A 99 -3.44 -0.14 -8.88
C PHE A 99 -3.67 -1.59 -9.30
N VAL A 100 -2.90 -2.08 -10.27
CA VAL A 100 -3.02 -3.47 -10.74
C VAL A 100 -2.66 -4.45 -9.61
N VAL A 101 -1.53 -4.25 -8.95
CA VAL A 101 -1.04 -5.19 -7.93
C VAL A 101 -1.88 -5.13 -6.66
N VAL A 102 -2.18 -3.94 -6.15
CA VAL A 102 -2.87 -3.78 -4.86
C VAL A 102 -4.38 -3.87 -5.01
N THR A 103 -4.96 -3.21 -6.00
CA THR A 103 -6.43 -3.16 -6.16
C THR A 103 -6.95 -4.34 -6.94
N ILE A 104 -6.44 -4.59 -8.16
CA ILE A 104 -6.99 -5.66 -9.02
C ILE A 104 -6.63 -7.05 -8.47
N ILE A 105 -5.40 -7.25 -8.02
CA ILE A 105 -4.94 -8.56 -7.50
C ILE A 105 -5.12 -8.67 -5.99
N GLY A 106 -4.68 -7.66 -5.23
CA GLY A 106 -4.69 -7.69 -3.77
C GLY A 106 -6.09 -7.81 -3.16
N VAL A 107 -7.09 -7.09 -3.68
CA VAL A 107 -8.46 -7.14 -3.12
C VAL A 107 -9.09 -8.53 -3.26
N PRO A 108 -9.09 -9.21 -4.43
CA PRO A 108 -9.55 -10.59 -4.53
C PRO A 108 -8.80 -11.56 -3.61
N VAL A 109 -7.48 -11.45 -3.53
CA VAL A 109 -6.66 -12.31 -2.65
C VAL A 109 -7.10 -12.17 -1.20
N ILE A 110 -7.25 -10.94 -0.71
CA ILE A 110 -7.71 -10.68 0.65
C ILE A 110 -9.14 -11.20 0.88
N LYS A 111 -10.05 -11.04 -0.08
CA LYS A 111 -11.41 -11.60 0.02
C LYS A 111 -11.40 -13.13 0.12
N LEU A 112 -10.56 -13.82 -0.64
CA LEU A 112 -10.42 -15.27 -0.59
C LEU A 112 -9.87 -15.73 0.77
N ILE A 113 -8.86 -15.05 1.29
CA ILE A 113 -8.29 -15.32 2.62
C ILE A 113 -9.36 -15.12 3.69
N LYS A 114 -10.09 -14.00 3.64
CA LYS A 114 -11.16 -13.70 4.60
C LYS A 114 -12.26 -14.76 4.59
N ASN A 115 -12.70 -15.21 3.41
CA ASN A 115 -13.73 -16.23 3.29
C ASN A 115 -13.27 -17.59 3.83
N LYS A 116 -11.99 -17.93 3.66
CA LYS A 116 -11.43 -19.20 4.14
C LYS A 116 -11.18 -19.23 5.65
N TYR A 117 -10.81 -18.09 6.24
CA TYR A 117 -10.45 -17.97 7.66
C TYR A 117 -11.45 -17.15 8.48
N SER A 118 -12.68 -17.01 8.00
CA SER A 118 -13.73 -16.19 8.64
C SER A 118 -13.98 -16.58 10.10
N GLY A 119 -13.90 -17.86 10.44
CA GLY A 119 -14.08 -18.35 11.82
C GLY A 119 -13.00 -17.88 12.81
N ILE A 120 -11.77 -17.61 12.35
CA ILE A 120 -10.64 -17.18 13.21
C ILE A 120 -10.60 -15.64 13.31
N ILE A 121 -10.98 -14.95 12.24
CA ILE A 121 -10.97 -13.47 12.18
C ILE A 121 -12.10 -12.87 13.04
N LEU A 122 -13.27 -13.54 13.12
CA LEU A 122 -14.40 -13.09 13.94
C LEU A 122 -14.12 -13.20 15.46
N GLU A 123 -13.26 -14.13 15.88
CA GLU A 123 -12.87 -14.28 17.30
C GLU A 123 -11.95 -13.13 17.76
N GLN A 124 -11.34 -12.40 16.81
CA GLN A 124 -10.51 -11.21 17.06
C GLN A 124 -11.29 -9.88 17.01
N GLY A 125 -12.61 -9.92 16.84
CA GLY A 125 -13.47 -8.73 16.89
C GLY A 125 -13.36 -7.80 15.68
N ILE A 126 -13.10 -8.35 14.49
CA ILE A 126 -13.06 -7.63 13.19
C ILE A 126 -14.30 -7.92 12.35
#